data_AF-A0A7W9E1B5-F1
#
_entry.id   AF-A0A7W9E1B5-F1
#
_cell.length_a   1.000
_cell.length_b   1.000
_cell.length_c   1.000
_cell.angle_alpha   90.00
_cell.angle_beta   90.00
_cell.angle_gamma   90.00
#
_symmetry.space_group_name_H-M   'P 1'
#
loop_
_entity.id
_entity.type
_entity.pdbx_description
1 polymer ?
#
loop_
_entity_poly.entity_id
_entity_poly.type
_entity_poly.pdbx_seq_one_letter_code
_entity_poly.pdbx_strand_id
1 'polypeptide(L)'
;MNVIFSVLSAAAISISPAAMTAESHAAHEQAADYHQHTLTRSCQLPERESAGKAAAILLRKQILAEAAWAMTQKPVTITAASSPRSAGGKHDFFSEADYFWPDPQNPDGPYINRDGLTNPDNFVEHRKAMIRLSKVIGALASAYKLTGDEKYVKQAVIHLKAWFVNPETLMNPNLNFAQAVKGKFTGRNYGIIDTIHLMEVAQGMIVMEKAVAFDPQIAADIKAWFVSYNNWLNTSKPGIQEKEVKNNHATCWAIQVASFAKLCNDQALLDAMRVRYKTVLLPNQMGADGSFPLEMARTKPYGYAIFNLDAMTILCQILSTPADNLWDFKTADGKSIKLGISYLYPFIADKSKWSLKPDVMYWDNWPVAQPFLLFGANAYQEKSWYSTWEKLDHNPQVVEVIRNLPIRHPLIWM
;
A
#
# COMPACT_ATOMS: atom_id res chain seq x y z
N MET A 1 79.55 -34.68 -4.26
CA MET A 1 79.21 -34.39 -2.86
C MET A 1 77.75 -34.80 -2.67
N ASN A 2 77.54 -35.67 -1.68
CA ASN A 2 76.53 -36.74 -1.51
C ASN A 2 75.10 -36.52 -2.09
N VAL A 3 74.44 -37.44 -2.84
CA VAL A 3 74.20 -38.92 -2.67
C VAL A 3 73.20 -39.16 -1.51
N ILE A 4 72.09 -39.92 -1.53
CA ILE A 4 71.40 -40.86 -2.45
C ILE A 4 70.09 -41.36 -1.76
N PHE A 5 69.07 -41.72 -2.56
CA PHE A 5 68.04 -42.81 -2.48
C PHE A 5 67.01 -42.90 -1.32
N SER A 6 65.69 -43.16 -1.56
CA SER A 6 64.99 -44.36 -2.11
C SER A 6 64.97 -45.53 -1.10
N VAL A 7 63.99 -46.43 -0.92
CA VAL A 7 62.83 -46.95 -1.68
C VAL A 7 61.96 -47.83 -0.74
N LEU A 8 60.76 -48.15 -1.22
CA LEU A 8 59.78 -49.18 -0.78
C LEU A 8 60.32 -50.47 -0.12
N SER A 9 59.45 -51.15 0.65
CA SER A 9 59.08 -52.55 0.34
C SER A 9 57.79 -53.00 1.03
N ALA A 10 57.03 -53.85 0.32
CA ALA A 10 55.90 -54.65 0.77
C ALA A 10 56.35 -56.07 1.13
N ALA A 11 55.55 -56.81 1.92
CA ALA A 11 55.30 -58.26 1.79
C ALA A 11 54.30 -58.76 2.86
N ALA A 12 53.61 -59.86 2.53
CA ALA A 12 52.42 -60.42 3.17
C ALA A 12 52.66 -61.84 3.75
N ILE A 13 51.56 -62.50 4.20
CA ILE A 13 51.32 -63.97 4.44
C ILE A 13 51.64 -64.42 5.90
N SER A 14 50.91 -65.27 6.67
CA SER A 14 49.90 -66.36 6.55
C SER A 14 49.22 -66.63 7.94
N ILE A 15 47.90 -66.91 8.10
CA ILE A 15 47.11 -68.18 8.14
C ILE A 15 47.15 -69.06 9.45
N SER A 16 46.01 -69.06 10.19
CA SER A 16 45.22 -70.13 10.93
C SER A 16 45.84 -70.99 12.08
N PRO A 17 45.07 -71.82 12.89
CA PRO A 17 43.65 -72.28 12.80
C PRO A 17 42.80 -72.45 14.12
N ALA A 18 41.53 -72.91 13.93
CA ALA A 18 40.67 -73.76 14.82
C ALA A 18 39.81 -73.07 15.92
N ALA A 19 38.56 -73.46 16.26
CA ALA A 19 37.59 -74.48 15.81
C ALA A 19 36.17 -74.23 16.43
N MET A 20 35.10 -74.71 15.76
CA MET A 20 33.87 -75.44 16.21
C MET A 20 33.07 -74.95 17.46
N THR A 21 31.74 -75.01 17.62
CA THR A 21 30.52 -75.49 16.93
C THR A 21 29.30 -75.17 17.85
N ALA A 22 28.10 -74.95 17.27
CA ALA A 22 26.72 -75.23 17.79
C ALA A 22 26.28 -74.58 19.14
N GLU A 23 25.03 -74.18 19.41
CA GLU A 23 23.71 -74.70 19.08
C GLU A 23 22.61 -73.62 19.01
N SER A 24 21.56 -73.99 18.28
CA SER A 24 20.28 -73.35 18.01
C SER A 24 19.20 -73.60 19.06
N HIS A 25 18.25 -72.67 19.21
CA HIS A 25 16.78 -72.86 19.00
C HIS A 25 15.87 -72.09 19.98
N ALA A 26 15.01 -71.25 19.42
CA ALA A 26 13.55 -71.15 19.65
C ALA A 26 13.04 -69.95 18.82
N ALA A 27 12.55 -70.11 17.59
CA ALA A 27 11.26 -70.67 17.16
C ALA A 27 10.09 -69.67 17.20
N HIS A 28 9.39 -69.62 16.06
CA HIS A 28 8.05 -69.09 15.77
C HIS A 28 7.85 -67.56 15.67
N GLU A 29 7.04 -66.98 14.79
CA GLU A 29 6.31 -67.39 13.57
C GLU A 29 5.45 -66.16 13.23
N GLN A 30 5.64 -65.52 12.05
CA GLN A 30 4.55 -64.96 11.23
C GLN A 30 5.11 -64.29 9.97
N ALA A 31 4.90 -64.98 8.85
CA ALA A 31 4.72 -64.43 7.50
C ALA A 31 3.50 -63.47 7.50
N ALA A 32 3.18 -62.63 6.53
CA ALA A 32 3.57 -62.36 5.16
C ALA A 32 2.96 -60.97 4.84
N ASP A 33 3.58 -60.16 3.98
CA ASP A 33 2.92 -59.71 2.74
C ASP A 33 3.94 -59.00 1.85
N TYR A 34 3.99 -59.41 0.59
CA TYR A 34 4.92 -58.99 -0.44
C TYR A 34 4.06 -58.62 -1.65
N HIS A 35 3.90 -57.33 -1.94
CA HIS A 35 3.99 -56.75 -3.30
C HIS A 35 3.39 -55.34 -3.43
N GLN A 36 3.99 -54.60 -4.38
CA GLN A 36 3.50 -53.38 -5.05
C GLN A 36 3.71 -52.04 -4.33
N HIS A 37 4.94 -51.53 -4.38
CA HIS A 37 5.15 -50.08 -4.56
C HIS A 37 5.26 -49.75 -6.05
N THR A 38 4.09 -49.54 -6.64
CA THR A 38 3.90 -48.95 -7.95
C THR A 38 4.30 -47.47 -7.91
N LEU A 39 5.07 -47.05 -8.90
CA LEU A 39 5.42 -45.67 -9.21
C LEU A 39 4.19 -44.74 -9.20
N THR A 40 4.01 -43.95 -8.15
CA THR A 40 3.27 -42.68 -8.22
C THR A 40 4.26 -41.56 -8.48
N ARG A 41 4.55 -41.35 -9.76
CA ARG A 41 5.06 -40.07 -10.25
C ARG A 41 3.95 -39.07 -9.99
N SER A 42 4.00 -38.37 -8.86
CA SER A 42 3.14 -37.23 -8.62
C SER A 42 3.43 -36.23 -9.72
N CYS A 43 2.49 -36.09 -10.65
CA CYS A 43 2.43 -34.94 -11.52
C CYS A 43 2.10 -33.75 -10.60
N GLN A 44 3.13 -33.17 -10.00
CA GLN A 44 3.02 -31.85 -9.41
C GLN A 44 2.66 -30.91 -10.56
N LEU A 45 1.39 -30.51 -10.59
CA LEU A 45 0.95 -29.36 -11.35
C LEU A 45 1.89 -28.19 -10.99
N PRO A 46 2.39 -27.42 -11.97
CA PRO A 46 3.29 -26.31 -11.66
C PRO A 46 2.62 -25.39 -10.66
N GLU A 47 3.37 -25.03 -9.61
CA GLU A 47 2.99 -24.05 -8.60
C GLU A 47 2.38 -22.83 -9.31
N ARG A 48 1.07 -22.60 -9.11
CA ARG A 48 0.39 -21.46 -9.73
C ARG A 48 1.09 -20.19 -9.27
N GLU A 49 1.59 -19.42 -10.21
CA GLU A 49 2.26 -18.16 -9.93
C GLU A 49 1.29 -17.21 -9.20
N SER A 50 1.66 -16.74 -8.01
CA SER A 50 0.82 -15.78 -7.28
C SER A 50 0.70 -14.48 -8.06
N ALA A 51 -0.43 -13.78 -7.93
CA ALA A 51 -0.63 -12.48 -8.59
C ALA A 51 0.50 -11.48 -8.27
N GLY A 52 1.12 -11.60 -7.08
CA GLY A 52 2.30 -10.82 -6.70
C GLY A 52 3.56 -11.11 -7.52
N LYS A 53 3.88 -12.38 -7.80
CA LYS A 53 5.01 -12.76 -8.66
C LYS A 53 4.79 -12.26 -10.09
N ALA A 54 3.59 -12.47 -10.63
CA ALA A 54 3.23 -12.01 -11.96
C ALA A 54 3.26 -10.47 -12.08
N ALA A 55 2.75 -9.75 -11.08
CA ALA A 55 2.86 -8.28 -11.00
C ALA A 55 4.32 -7.80 -10.93
N ALA A 56 5.18 -8.50 -10.19
CA ALA A 56 6.60 -8.16 -10.11
C ALA A 56 7.30 -8.29 -11.47
N ILE A 57 6.96 -9.32 -12.26
CA ILE A 57 7.48 -9.50 -13.62
C ILE A 57 6.98 -8.39 -14.54
N LEU A 58 5.66 -8.15 -14.56
CA LEU A 58 5.02 -7.13 -15.39
C LEU A 58 5.62 -5.74 -15.16
N LEU A 59 5.75 -5.35 -13.88
CA LEU A 59 6.17 -4.00 -13.50
C LEU A 59 7.68 -3.81 -13.47
N ARG A 60 8.50 -4.87 -13.61
CA ARG A 60 9.95 -4.80 -13.41
C ARG A 60 10.62 -3.68 -14.21
N LYS A 61 10.30 -3.56 -15.50
CA LYS A 61 10.90 -2.55 -16.38
C LYS A 61 10.50 -1.14 -15.94
N GLN A 62 9.22 -0.93 -15.62
CA GLN A 62 8.71 0.36 -15.16
C GLN A 62 9.35 0.76 -13.83
N ILE A 63 9.39 -0.14 -12.85
CA ILE A 63 9.97 0.10 -11.53
C ILE A 63 11.45 0.52 -11.65
N LEU A 64 12.24 -0.15 -12.48
CA LEU A 64 13.65 0.20 -12.66
C LEU A 64 13.83 1.56 -13.35
N ALA A 65 12.95 1.92 -14.28
CA ALA A 65 12.97 3.24 -14.91
C ALA A 65 12.58 4.36 -13.93
N GLU A 66 11.53 4.15 -13.13
CA GLU A 66 11.09 5.08 -12.08
C GLU A 66 12.18 5.23 -11.00
N ALA A 67 12.83 4.14 -10.61
CA ALA A 67 13.93 4.18 -9.66
C ALA A 67 15.15 4.93 -10.23
N ALA A 68 15.49 4.72 -11.51
CA ALA A 68 16.54 5.51 -12.17
C ALA A 68 16.23 7.00 -12.13
N TRP A 69 14.98 7.40 -12.41
CA TRP A 69 14.52 8.78 -12.23
C TRP A 69 14.67 9.23 -10.76
N ALA A 70 14.18 8.44 -9.80
CA ALA A 70 14.23 8.76 -8.36
C ALA A 70 15.66 8.94 -7.83
N MET A 71 16.63 8.18 -8.35
CA MET A 71 18.05 8.30 -8.02
C MET A 71 18.66 9.66 -8.41
N THR A 72 18.08 10.36 -9.39
CA THR A 72 18.53 11.71 -9.79
C THR A 72 17.85 12.84 -9.03
N GLN A 73 16.83 12.53 -8.22
CA GLN A 73 16.01 13.54 -7.56
C GLN A 73 16.66 14.10 -6.30
N LYS A 74 16.58 15.43 -6.14
CA LYS A 74 16.87 16.12 -4.87
C LYS A 74 15.62 16.17 -3.98
N PRO A 75 15.77 16.24 -2.64
CA PRO A 75 14.64 16.46 -1.75
C PRO A 75 13.91 17.77 -2.05
N VAL A 76 12.58 17.69 -2.00
CA VAL A 76 11.68 18.84 -2.05
C VAL A 76 10.61 18.58 -1.00
N THR A 77 10.45 19.52 -0.06
CA THR A 77 9.48 19.42 1.03
C THR A 77 8.50 20.59 0.96
N ILE A 78 7.54 20.63 1.88
CA ILE A 78 6.55 21.72 1.93
C ILE A 78 7.19 23.10 2.07
N THR A 79 8.39 23.22 2.65
CA THR A 79 9.05 24.50 2.88
C THR A 79 9.59 25.15 1.61
N ALA A 80 9.54 24.44 0.47
CA ALA A 80 9.98 24.95 -0.83
C ALA A 80 8.95 25.88 -1.49
N ALA A 81 7.72 25.93 -0.99
CA ALA A 81 6.66 26.81 -1.49
C ALA A 81 5.89 27.42 -0.31
N SER A 82 5.22 28.54 -0.56
CA SER A 82 4.29 29.14 0.40
C SER A 82 3.14 29.80 -0.36
N SER A 83 2.04 30.01 0.35
CA SER A 83 0.89 30.77 -0.17
C SER A 83 0.65 31.96 0.74
N PRO A 84 0.46 33.18 0.20
CA PRO A 84 0.04 34.32 1.00
C PRO A 84 -1.38 34.16 1.57
N ARG A 85 -2.13 33.15 1.09
CA ARG A 85 -3.45 32.78 1.61
C ARG A 85 -3.41 31.80 2.79
N SER A 86 -2.23 31.29 3.13
CA SER A 86 -2.04 30.41 4.29
C SER A 86 -2.06 31.20 5.59
N ALA A 87 -2.75 30.68 6.60
CA ALA A 87 -2.65 31.17 7.99
C ALA A 87 -1.58 30.41 8.81
N GLY A 88 -0.93 29.40 8.22
CA GLY A 88 0.13 28.60 8.85
C GLY A 88 1.53 29.13 8.57
N GLY A 89 2.50 28.65 9.33
CA GLY A 89 3.92 28.97 9.16
C GLY A 89 4.60 28.13 8.07
N LYS A 90 5.91 28.37 7.88
CA LYS A 90 6.76 27.69 6.88
C LYS A 90 6.68 26.16 6.93
N HIS A 91 6.53 25.59 8.13
CA HIS A 91 6.50 24.15 8.37
C HIS A 91 5.07 23.57 8.42
N ASP A 92 4.05 24.38 8.14
CA ASP A 92 2.67 23.91 8.16
C ASP A 92 2.17 23.58 6.75
N PHE A 93 1.57 22.41 6.60
CA PHE A 93 0.98 22.03 5.33
C PHE A 93 -0.28 22.87 5.05
N PHE A 94 -0.35 23.44 3.85
CA PHE A 94 -1.45 24.26 3.38
C PHE A 94 -1.95 23.75 2.05
N SER A 95 -3.27 23.70 1.91
CA SER A 95 -3.96 23.44 0.65
C SER A 95 -5.31 24.14 0.64
N GLU A 96 -5.91 24.28 -0.54
CA GLU A 96 -7.24 24.85 -0.68
C GLU A 96 -8.26 23.77 -1.04
N ALA A 97 -9.50 24.00 -0.62
CA ALA A 97 -10.60 23.11 -0.93
C ALA A 97 -10.88 23.08 -2.44
N ASP A 98 -10.80 21.90 -3.05
CA ASP A 98 -10.82 21.75 -4.51
C ASP A 98 -12.06 22.37 -5.19
N TYR A 99 -13.22 22.21 -4.56
CA TYR A 99 -14.51 22.54 -5.18
C TYR A 99 -15.06 23.90 -4.75
N PHE A 100 -14.23 24.78 -4.19
CA PHE A 100 -14.66 26.11 -3.77
C PHE A 100 -14.19 27.18 -4.75
N TRP A 101 -15.14 27.98 -5.21
CA TRP A 101 -14.96 28.98 -6.27
C TRP A 101 -15.38 30.38 -5.81
N PRO A 102 -14.82 31.45 -6.40
CA PRO A 102 -15.37 32.79 -6.25
C PRO A 102 -16.86 32.83 -6.56
N ASP A 103 -17.62 33.55 -5.75
CA ASP A 103 -19.04 33.81 -6.02
C ASP A 103 -19.14 34.93 -7.08
N PRO A 104 -19.69 34.68 -8.28
CA PRO A 104 -19.86 35.71 -9.30
C PRO A 104 -20.75 36.88 -8.84
N GLN A 105 -21.64 36.63 -7.86
CA GLN A 105 -22.56 37.63 -7.33
C GLN A 105 -21.92 38.45 -6.19
N ASN A 106 -20.87 37.93 -5.56
CA ASN A 106 -20.11 38.62 -4.53
C ASN A 106 -18.62 38.21 -4.60
N PRO A 107 -17.84 38.78 -5.54
CA PRO A 107 -16.45 38.36 -5.79
C PRO A 107 -15.51 38.50 -4.58
N ASP A 108 -15.82 39.43 -3.67
CA ASP A 108 -15.06 39.64 -2.43
C ASP A 108 -15.56 38.77 -1.26
N GLY A 109 -16.70 38.12 -1.44
CA GLY A 109 -17.34 37.27 -0.45
C GLY A 109 -16.69 35.88 -0.27
N PRO A 110 -17.26 35.07 0.63
CA PRO A 110 -16.82 33.69 0.84
C PRO A 110 -17.01 32.82 -0.40
N TYR A 111 -16.07 31.91 -0.65
CA TYR A 111 -16.19 30.99 -1.79
C TYR A 111 -17.39 30.04 -1.63
N ILE A 112 -17.96 29.64 -2.78
CA ILE A 112 -19.12 28.75 -2.90
C ILE A 112 -18.69 27.37 -3.40
N ASN A 113 -19.36 26.33 -2.92
CA ASN A 113 -19.07 24.94 -3.30
C ASN A 113 -19.70 24.61 -4.66
N ARG A 114 -18.93 23.97 -5.54
CA ARG A 114 -19.34 23.40 -6.83
C ARG A 114 -18.81 21.98 -6.94
N ASP A 115 -19.58 21.02 -6.42
CA ASP A 115 -19.13 19.63 -6.30
C ASP A 115 -18.58 19.06 -7.62
N GLY A 116 -17.44 18.38 -7.53
CA GLY A 116 -16.78 17.74 -8.66
C GLY A 116 -15.98 18.67 -9.59
N LEU A 117 -16.18 19.98 -9.51
CA LEU A 117 -15.51 20.99 -10.34
C LEU A 117 -14.30 21.57 -9.61
N THR A 118 -13.10 21.10 -9.96
CA THR A 118 -11.85 21.57 -9.34
C THR A 118 -11.51 22.99 -9.78
N ASN A 119 -11.29 23.90 -8.82
CA ASN A 119 -10.81 25.25 -9.06
C ASN A 119 -9.32 25.22 -9.45
N PRO A 120 -8.95 25.67 -10.68
CA PRO A 120 -7.58 25.67 -11.15
C PRO A 120 -6.68 26.68 -10.43
N ASP A 121 -7.24 27.69 -9.76
CA ASP A 121 -6.49 28.76 -9.07
C ASP A 121 -6.04 28.36 -7.66
N ASN A 122 -6.38 27.14 -7.23
CA ASN A 122 -6.00 26.62 -5.94
C ASN A 122 -4.47 26.50 -5.82
N PHE A 123 -3.97 26.82 -4.63
CA PHE A 123 -2.62 26.49 -4.23
C PHE A 123 -2.50 24.98 -4.04
N VAL A 124 -1.63 24.35 -4.85
CA VAL A 124 -1.46 22.90 -4.89
C VAL A 124 -0.02 22.44 -4.64
N GLU A 125 0.91 23.35 -4.38
CA GLU A 125 2.35 23.03 -4.35
C GLU A 125 2.75 22.09 -3.21
N HIS A 126 2.17 22.22 -2.01
CA HIS A 126 2.45 21.29 -0.92
C HIS A 126 1.94 19.87 -1.23
N ARG A 127 0.76 19.76 -1.86
CA ARG A 127 0.21 18.48 -2.31
C ARG A 127 1.08 17.86 -3.40
N LYS A 128 1.56 18.65 -4.37
CA LYS A 128 2.50 18.20 -5.40
C LYS A 128 3.81 17.68 -4.79
N ALA A 129 4.37 18.40 -3.81
CA ALA A 129 5.57 17.97 -3.10
C ALA A 129 5.36 16.62 -2.40
N MET A 130 4.20 16.43 -1.76
CA MET A 130 3.87 15.18 -1.06
C MET A 130 3.64 14.00 -1.99
N ILE A 131 2.90 14.20 -3.09
CA ILE A 131 2.75 13.19 -4.15
C ILE A 131 4.13 12.83 -4.71
N ARG A 132 4.99 13.82 -4.95
CA ARG A 132 6.35 13.58 -5.45
C ARG A 132 7.17 12.75 -4.46
N LEU A 133 7.11 13.04 -3.15
CA LEU A 133 7.77 12.23 -2.13
C LEU A 133 7.29 10.77 -2.21
N SER A 134 5.97 10.55 -2.25
CA SER A 134 5.37 9.21 -2.40
C SER A 134 5.87 8.49 -3.65
N LYS A 135 5.97 9.18 -4.80
CA LYS A 135 6.54 8.61 -6.04
C LYS A 135 8.01 8.22 -5.89
N VAL A 136 8.83 9.09 -5.30
CA VAL A 136 10.26 8.83 -5.09
C VAL A 136 10.46 7.63 -4.16
N ILE A 137 9.81 7.64 -2.99
CA ILE A 137 9.98 6.57 -1.99
C ILE A 137 9.40 5.24 -2.50
N GLY A 138 8.23 5.26 -3.14
CA GLY A 138 7.62 4.06 -3.72
C GLY A 138 8.50 3.41 -4.80
N ALA A 139 9.07 4.22 -5.70
CA ALA A 139 9.97 3.73 -6.74
C ALA A 139 11.27 3.11 -6.17
N LEU A 140 11.91 3.81 -5.23
CA LEU A 140 13.14 3.33 -4.58
C LEU A 140 12.91 2.06 -3.77
N ALA A 141 11.84 2.01 -2.97
CA ALA A 141 11.47 0.83 -2.19
C ALA A 141 11.11 -0.36 -3.07
N SER A 142 10.43 -0.13 -4.19
CA SER A 142 10.10 -1.19 -5.16
C SER A 142 11.35 -1.76 -5.82
N ALA A 143 12.29 -0.91 -6.23
CA ALA A 143 13.55 -1.36 -6.80
C ALA A 143 14.44 -2.09 -5.79
N TYR A 144 14.47 -1.62 -4.53
CA TYR A 144 15.13 -2.34 -3.44
C TYR A 144 14.52 -3.72 -3.24
N LYS A 145 13.18 -3.83 -3.17
CA LYS A 145 12.48 -5.11 -3.06
C LYS A 145 12.80 -6.08 -4.20
N LEU A 146 13.00 -5.57 -5.43
CA LEU A 146 13.32 -6.39 -6.60
C LEU A 146 14.79 -6.81 -6.72
N THR A 147 15.71 -6.10 -6.08
CA THR A 147 17.16 -6.21 -6.37
C THR A 147 18.04 -6.41 -5.15
N GLY A 148 17.58 -6.00 -3.96
CA GLY A 148 18.38 -5.94 -2.74
C GLY A 148 19.45 -4.83 -2.74
N ASP A 149 19.51 -3.97 -3.76
CA ASP A 149 20.58 -2.97 -3.88
C ASP A 149 20.36 -1.78 -2.93
N GLU A 150 21.23 -1.66 -1.92
CA GLU A 150 21.13 -0.63 -0.89
C GLU A 150 21.31 0.81 -1.39
N LYS A 151 21.77 1.04 -2.63
CA LYS A 151 21.83 2.40 -3.19
C LYS A 151 20.47 3.10 -3.17
N TYR A 152 19.39 2.33 -3.37
CA TYR A 152 18.03 2.85 -3.34
C TYR A 152 17.63 3.28 -1.92
N VAL A 153 18.05 2.52 -0.90
CA VAL A 153 17.82 2.86 0.51
C VAL A 153 18.57 4.12 0.89
N LYS A 154 19.87 4.22 0.53
CA LYS A 154 20.70 5.42 0.78
C LYS A 154 20.04 6.67 0.21
N GLN A 155 19.52 6.56 -1.01
CA GLN A 155 18.80 7.66 -1.64
C GLN A 155 17.49 7.97 -0.92
N ALA A 156 16.69 6.96 -0.56
CA ALA A 156 15.43 7.16 0.14
C ALA A 156 15.61 7.89 1.48
N VAL A 157 16.62 7.52 2.26
CA VAL A 157 16.95 8.15 3.55
C VAL A 157 17.18 9.64 3.42
N ILE A 158 17.79 10.12 2.32
CA ILE A 158 18.00 11.55 2.07
C ILE A 158 16.66 12.31 1.98
N HIS A 159 15.68 11.76 1.27
CA HIS A 159 14.34 12.36 1.13
C HIS A 159 13.54 12.28 2.43
N LEU A 160 13.60 11.13 3.12
CA LEU A 160 12.90 10.93 4.40
C LEU A 160 13.40 11.89 5.48
N LYS A 161 14.73 12.02 5.64
CA LYS A 161 15.33 12.96 6.60
C LYS A 161 14.90 14.40 6.32
N ALA A 162 14.92 14.81 5.06
CA ALA A 162 14.50 16.17 4.69
C ALA A 162 13.05 16.45 5.08
N TRP A 163 12.15 15.50 4.84
CA TRP A 163 10.71 15.70 5.07
C TRP A 163 10.31 15.63 6.55
N PHE A 164 10.91 14.73 7.32
CA PHE A 164 10.42 14.39 8.67
C PHE A 164 11.31 14.88 9.81
N VAL A 165 12.61 15.11 9.57
CA VAL A 165 13.59 15.30 10.65
C VAL A 165 14.34 16.62 10.54
N ASN A 166 14.77 17.02 9.35
CA ASN A 166 15.60 18.21 9.19
C ASN A 166 14.83 19.48 9.61
N PRO A 167 15.27 20.23 10.64
CA PRO A 167 14.56 21.40 11.15
C PRO A 167 14.38 22.52 10.12
N GLU A 168 15.19 22.58 9.07
CA GLU A 168 15.06 23.59 8.02
C GLU A 168 13.94 23.28 7.00
N THR A 169 13.58 22.00 6.88
CA THR A 169 12.74 21.49 5.79
C THR A 169 11.57 20.62 6.22
N LEU A 170 11.47 20.25 7.50
CA LEU A 170 10.44 19.32 7.95
C LEU A 170 9.02 19.84 7.72
N MET A 171 8.07 18.92 7.59
CA MET A 171 6.65 19.22 7.73
C MET A 171 6.25 19.01 9.20
N ASN A 172 5.45 19.89 9.80
CA ASN A 172 4.87 19.64 11.12
C ASN A 172 3.87 18.47 11.05
N PRO A 173 3.78 17.60 12.09
CA PRO A 173 2.89 16.43 12.09
C PRO A 173 1.43 16.81 12.37
N ASN A 174 0.85 17.69 11.56
CA ASN A 174 -0.56 18.08 11.60
C ASN A 174 -1.04 18.66 10.26
N LEU A 175 -2.36 18.82 10.11
CA LEU A 175 -3.01 19.44 8.95
C LEU A 175 -3.95 20.58 9.35
N ASN A 176 -3.52 21.44 10.28
CA ASN A 176 -4.37 22.52 10.81
C ASN A 176 -4.82 23.52 9.73
N PHE A 177 -4.11 23.62 8.61
CA PHE A 177 -4.35 24.59 7.53
C PHE A 177 -4.68 23.92 6.18
N ALA A 178 -5.06 22.64 6.20
CA ALA A 178 -5.40 21.92 4.98
C ALA A 178 -6.83 22.21 4.51
N GLN A 179 -7.00 22.24 3.19
CA GLN A 179 -8.24 22.54 2.48
C GLN A 179 -8.98 23.80 2.99
N ALA A 180 -8.24 24.88 3.17
CA ALA A 180 -8.77 26.21 3.47
C ALA A 180 -9.82 26.65 2.44
N VAL A 181 -10.73 27.52 2.90
CA VAL A 181 -11.79 28.11 2.07
C VAL A 181 -11.83 29.61 2.34
N LYS A 182 -11.57 30.42 1.30
CA LYS A 182 -11.59 31.89 1.41
C LYS A 182 -12.92 32.35 2.03
N GLY A 183 -12.80 33.17 3.07
CA GLY A 183 -13.94 33.74 3.80
C GLY A 183 -14.70 32.77 4.72
N LYS A 184 -14.22 31.53 4.92
CA LYS A 184 -14.89 30.55 5.80
C LYS A 184 -13.95 29.84 6.77
N PHE A 185 -12.85 29.26 6.27
CA PHE A 185 -12.00 28.37 7.07
C PHE A 185 -10.53 28.55 6.70
N THR A 186 -9.65 28.62 7.70
CA THR A 186 -8.18 28.57 7.51
C THR A 186 -7.67 27.14 7.30
N GLY A 187 -8.47 26.14 7.68
CA GLY A 187 -8.27 24.71 7.46
C GLY A 187 -9.49 23.92 7.96
N ARG A 188 -9.65 22.68 7.50
CA ARG A 188 -10.80 21.82 7.86
C ARG A 188 -10.46 20.34 7.84
N ASN A 189 -11.29 19.54 8.52
CA ASN A 189 -11.14 18.09 8.66
C ASN A 189 -10.91 17.36 7.33
N TYR A 190 -11.68 17.72 6.30
CA TYR A 190 -11.61 17.12 4.97
C TYR A 190 -10.23 17.23 4.30
N GLY A 191 -9.37 18.14 4.77
CA GLY A 191 -7.98 18.23 4.33
C GLY A 191 -7.11 17.04 4.72
N ILE A 192 -7.55 16.20 5.67
CA ILE A 192 -6.86 14.95 6.05
C ILE A 192 -6.68 14.00 4.87
N ILE A 193 -7.56 14.05 3.87
CA ILE A 193 -7.41 13.27 2.65
C ILE A 193 -6.15 13.64 1.84
N ASP A 194 -5.60 14.85 2.01
CA ASP A 194 -4.42 15.29 1.25
C ASP A 194 -3.16 14.50 1.60
N THR A 195 -3.10 13.87 2.79
CA THR A 195 -1.94 13.10 3.27
C THR A 195 -2.02 11.59 3.03
N ILE A 196 -3.04 11.09 2.33
CA ILE A 196 -3.11 9.65 1.97
C ILE A 196 -1.87 9.16 1.21
N HIS A 197 -1.12 10.06 0.57
CA HIS A 197 0.14 9.74 -0.10
C HIS A 197 1.27 9.35 0.85
N LEU A 198 1.24 9.78 2.11
CA LEU A 198 2.23 9.39 3.11
C LEU A 198 2.13 7.88 3.46
N MET A 199 1.03 7.21 3.14
CA MET A 199 0.90 5.76 3.35
C MET A 199 1.92 4.97 2.51
N GLU A 200 2.15 5.38 1.27
CA GLU A 200 3.13 4.75 0.38
C GLU A 200 4.57 5.03 0.83
N VAL A 201 4.80 6.20 1.43
CA VAL A 201 6.07 6.54 2.10
C VAL A 201 6.30 5.63 3.31
N ALA A 202 5.29 5.47 4.16
CA ALA A 202 5.32 4.59 5.32
C ALA A 202 5.57 3.13 4.90
N GLN A 203 4.84 2.62 3.90
CA GLN A 203 5.04 1.26 3.40
C GLN A 203 6.44 1.08 2.78
N GLY A 204 6.93 2.07 2.03
CA GLY A 204 8.29 2.04 1.49
C GLY A 204 9.34 1.97 2.60
N MET A 205 9.13 2.69 3.70
CA MET A 205 10.00 2.61 4.87
C MET A 205 9.98 1.22 5.51
N ILE A 206 8.82 0.57 5.68
CA ILE A 206 8.72 -0.81 6.18
C ILE A 206 9.56 -1.77 5.32
N VAL A 207 9.54 -1.61 4.01
CA VAL A 207 10.33 -2.44 3.09
C VAL A 207 11.83 -2.23 3.25
N MET A 208 12.28 -1.03 3.61
CA MET A 208 13.69 -0.65 3.62
C MET A 208 14.34 -0.59 5.02
N GLU A 209 13.57 -0.49 6.11
CA GLU A 209 14.08 -0.16 7.46
C GLU A 209 15.05 -1.19 8.07
N LYS A 210 15.13 -2.40 7.51
CA LYS A 210 16.08 -3.44 7.94
C LYS A 210 17.37 -3.47 7.14
N ALA A 211 17.51 -2.62 6.12
CA ALA A 211 18.73 -2.52 5.33
C ALA A 211 19.86 -1.90 6.15
N VAL A 212 21.11 -2.28 5.88
CA VAL A 212 22.28 -1.75 6.62
C VAL A 212 22.44 -0.26 6.37
N ALA A 213 22.12 0.20 5.16
CA ALA A 213 22.10 1.62 4.80
C ALA A 213 21.04 2.47 5.52
N PHE A 214 20.07 1.87 6.23
CA PHE A 214 19.07 2.61 6.99
C PHE A 214 19.49 2.67 8.46
N ASP A 215 20.10 3.80 8.84
CA ASP A 215 20.51 4.05 10.22
C ASP A 215 19.30 3.91 11.19
N PRO A 216 19.41 3.08 12.25
CA PRO A 216 18.31 2.84 13.17
C PRO A 216 17.82 4.08 13.92
N GLN A 217 18.71 5.04 14.23
CA GLN A 217 18.31 6.27 14.91
C GLN A 217 17.51 7.16 13.96
N ILE A 218 17.94 7.30 12.70
CA ILE A 218 17.17 8.02 11.69
C ILE A 218 15.79 7.38 11.49
N ALA A 219 15.71 6.04 11.46
CA ALA A 219 14.43 5.34 11.38
C ALA A 219 13.53 5.65 12.58
N ALA A 220 14.09 5.67 13.79
CA ALA A 220 13.36 6.02 15.01
C ALA A 220 12.84 7.47 14.98
N ASP A 221 13.66 8.43 14.54
CA ASP A 221 13.27 9.84 14.45
C ASP A 221 12.12 10.05 13.45
N ILE A 222 12.16 9.36 12.30
CA ILE A 222 11.06 9.39 11.33
C ILE A 222 9.80 8.74 11.92
N LYS A 223 9.92 7.61 12.61
CA LYS A 223 8.77 6.97 13.28
C LYS A 223 8.15 7.88 14.35
N ALA A 224 8.97 8.63 15.09
CA ALA A 224 8.46 9.59 16.07
C ALA A 224 7.54 10.64 15.42
N TRP A 225 7.86 11.10 14.22
CA TRP A 225 6.97 11.99 13.44
C TRP A 225 5.62 11.32 13.15
N PHE A 226 5.63 10.07 12.66
CA PHE A 226 4.40 9.33 12.38
C PHE A 226 3.59 9.03 13.64
N VAL A 227 4.24 8.75 14.77
CA VAL A 227 3.57 8.62 16.08
C VAL A 227 2.87 9.93 16.46
N SER A 228 3.56 11.07 16.37
CA SER A 228 2.97 12.38 16.63
C SER A 228 1.80 12.69 15.69
N TYR A 229 1.94 12.39 14.39
CA TYR A 229 0.88 12.63 13.41
C TYR A 229 -0.33 11.74 13.65
N ASN A 230 -0.12 10.46 13.96
CA ASN A 230 -1.21 9.53 14.24
C ASN A 230 -1.94 9.89 15.53
N ASN A 231 -1.22 10.38 16.56
CA ASN A 231 -1.84 10.95 17.74
C ASN A 231 -2.71 12.17 17.39
N TRP A 232 -2.20 13.10 16.56
CA TRP A 232 -2.98 14.25 16.11
C TRP A 232 -4.23 13.84 15.32
N LEU A 233 -4.14 12.84 14.42
CA LEU A 233 -5.29 12.31 13.66
C LEU A 233 -6.39 11.75 14.58
N ASN A 234 -6.03 11.20 15.74
CA ASN A 234 -6.97 10.54 16.63
C ASN A 234 -7.52 11.47 17.73
N THR A 235 -6.83 12.57 18.05
CA THR A 235 -7.16 13.42 19.22
C THR A 235 -7.48 14.86 18.87
N SER A 236 -7.05 15.36 17.71
CA SER A 236 -7.35 16.73 17.30
C SER A 236 -8.81 16.89 16.90
N LYS A 237 -9.35 18.10 17.04
CA LYS A 237 -10.70 18.46 16.57
C LYS A 237 -10.93 18.07 15.09
N PRO A 238 -10.09 18.48 14.12
CA PRO A 238 -10.29 18.07 12.72
C PRO A 238 -10.13 16.55 12.53
N GLY A 239 -9.23 15.90 13.26
CA GLY A 239 -9.07 14.44 13.23
C GLY A 239 -10.33 13.68 13.64
N ILE A 240 -10.93 14.07 14.78
CA ILE A 240 -12.18 13.49 15.28
C ILE A 240 -13.33 13.78 14.30
N GLN A 241 -13.39 14.99 13.73
CA GLN A 241 -14.42 15.33 12.73
C GLN A 241 -14.31 14.47 11.48
N GLU A 242 -13.11 14.26 10.93
CA GLU A 242 -12.88 13.42 9.75
C GLU A 242 -13.19 11.95 10.04
N LYS A 243 -12.80 11.46 11.21
CA LYS A 243 -13.09 10.11 11.66
C LYS A 243 -14.59 9.79 11.61
N GLU A 244 -15.45 10.76 11.94
CA GLU A 244 -16.89 10.58 12.11
C GLU A 244 -17.73 10.96 10.87
N VAL A 245 -17.11 11.34 9.76
CA VAL A 245 -17.83 11.46 8.49
C VAL A 245 -18.29 10.07 7.99
N LYS A 246 -19.25 10.05 7.07
CA LYS A 246 -19.96 8.81 6.69
C LYS A 246 -19.53 8.19 5.37
N ASN A 247 -18.64 8.85 4.63
CA ASN A 247 -18.24 8.48 3.27
C ASN A 247 -16.74 8.17 3.19
N ASN A 248 -16.20 8.15 1.98
CA ASN A 248 -14.78 7.93 1.69
C ASN A 248 -13.78 8.69 2.58
N HIS A 249 -14.12 9.86 3.14
CA HIS A 249 -13.24 10.59 4.05
C HIS A 249 -12.95 9.81 5.35
N ALA A 250 -13.93 9.12 5.94
CA ALA A 250 -13.69 8.28 7.12
C ALA A 250 -12.84 7.05 6.78
N THR A 251 -13.02 6.51 5.58
CA THR A 251 -12.18 5.43 5.05
C THR A 251 -10.73 5.92 4.87
N CYS A 252 -10.55 7.13 4.31
CA CYS A 252 -9.25 7.77 4.11
C CYS A 252 -8.54 8.11 5.43
N TRP A 253 -9.29 8.52 6.45
CA TRP A 253 -8.76 8.65 7.80
C TRP A 253 -8.28 7.29 8.34
N ALA A 254 -9.10 6.24 8.21
CA ALA A 254 -8.80 4.93 8.76
C ALA A 254 -7.58 4.26 8.10
N ILE A 255 -7.43 4.36 6.75
CA ILE A 255 -6.27 3.79 6.04
C ILE A 255 -4.97 4.46 6.48
N GLN A 256 -4.99 5.77 6.73
CA GLN A 256 -3.83 6.50 7.21
C GLN A 256 -3.46 6.05 8.63
N VAL A 257 -4.43 6.02 9.53
CA VAL A 257 -4.23 5.56 10.92
C VAL A 257 -3.66 4.14 10.94
N ALA A 258 -4.24 3.22 10.16
CA ALA A 258 -3.77 1.84 10.06
C ALA A 258 -2.37 1.72 9.45
N SER A 259 -2.08 2.47 8.37
CA SER A 259 -0.77 2.45 7.70
C SER A 259 0.35 2.94 8.64
N PHE A 260 0.10 4.04 9.36
CA PHE A 260 1.10 4.59 10.29
C PHE A 260 1.23 3.77 11.56
N ALA A 261 0.14 3.20 12.08
CA ALA A 261 0.19 2.23 13.17
C ALA A 261 1.04 1.01 12.79
N LYS A 262 0.90 0.50 11.56
CA LYS A 262 1.71 -0.61 11.05
C LYS A 262 3.20 -0.27 11.00
N LEU A 263 3.57 0.91 10.50
CA LEU A 263 4.97 1.39 10.48
C LEU A 263 5.58 1.44 11.89
N CYS A 264 4.79 1.91 12.86
CA CYS A 264 5.22 2.10 14.24
C CYS A 264 5.04 0.85 15.12
N ASN A 265 4.56 -0.27 14.55
CA ASN A 265 4.25 -1.50 15.28
C ASN A 265 3.24 -1.31 16.43
N ASP A 266 2.29 -0.38 16.29
CA ASP A 266 1.23 -0.12 17.28
C ASP A 266 0.07 -1.13 17.12
N GLN A 267 0.18 -2.27 17.80
CA GLN A 267 -0.81 -3.35 17.72
C GLN A 267 -2.18 -2.95 18.27
N ALA A 268 -2.24 -2.15 19.34
CA ALA A 268 -3.50 -1.72 19.94
C ALA A 268 -4.31 -0.88 18.95
N LEU A 269 -3.65 0.02 18.23
CA LEU A 269 -4.30 0.84 17.22
C LEU A 269 -4.70 0.04 15.98
N LEU A 270 -3.90 -0.95 15.56
CA LEU A 270 -4.27 -1.88 14.48
C LEU A 270 -5.52 -2.70 14.84
N ASP A 271 -5.61 -3.22 16.07
CA ASP A 271 -6.78 -3.95 16.55
C ASP A 271 -8.02 -3.05 16.61
N ALA A 272 -7.87 -1.82 17.09
CA ALA A 272 -8.95 -0.84 17.06
C ALA A 272 -9.44 -0.55 15.63
N MET A 273 -8.54 -0.51 14.65
CA MET A 273 -8.92 -0.32 13.24
C MET A 273 -9.60 -1.55 12.64
N ARG A 274 -9.20 -2.78 13.00
CA ARG A 274 -9.94 -4.01 12.64
C ARG A 274 -11.37 -3.96 13.15
N VAL A 275 -11.56 -3.60 14.42
CA VAL A 275 -12.89 -3.43 15.01
C VAL A 275 -13.68 -2.36 14.26
N ARG A 276 -13.10 -1.17 14.04
CA ARG A 276 -13.79 -0.08 13.33
C ARG A 276 -14.18 -0.46 11.89
N TYR A 277 -13.33 -1.19 11.19
CA TYR A 277 -13.67 -1.70 9.86
C TYR A 277 -14.94 -2.56 9.90
N LYS A 278 -14.99 -3.52 10.83
CA LYS A 278 -16.08 -4.50 10.98
C LYS A 278 -17.39 -3.89 11.50
N THR A 279 -17.32 -2.88 12.35
CA THR A 279 -18.50 -2.36 13.07
C THR A 279 -18.97 -1.00 12.59
N VAL A 280 -18.10 -0.21 11.94
CA VAL A 280 -18.41 1.16 11.53
C VAL A 280 -18.28 1.35 10.02
N LEU A 281 -17.14 1.00 9.42
CA LEU A 281 -16.87 1.38 8.03
C LEU A 281 -17.65 0.51 7.04
N LEU A 282 -17.33 -0.78 6.96
CA LEU A 282 -17.95 -1.69 5.99
C LEU A 282 -19.48 -1.76 6.13
N PRO A 283 -20.07 -2.03 7.34
CA PRO A 283 -21.51 -2.21 7.44
C PRO A 283 -22.34 -0.95 7.13
N ASN A 284 -21.80 0.25 7.41
CA ASN A 284 -22.54 1.50 7.26
C ASN A 284 -22.30 2.22 5.94
N GLN A 285 -21.18 1.95 5.25
CA GLN A 285 -20.89 2.58 3.96
C GLN A 285 -21.30 1.74 2.75
N MET A 286 -21.26 0.41 2.86
CA MET A 286 -21.59 -0.49 1.75
C MET A 286 -23.10 -0.77 1.69
N GLY A 287 -23.68 -0.70 0.49
CA GLY A 287 -25.04 -1.14 0.20
C GLY A 287 -25.15 -2.66 0.16
N ALA A 288 -26.38 -3.19 0.17
CA ALA A 288 -26.60 -4.65 0.14
C ALA A 288 -26.10 -5.32 -1.15
N ASP A 289 -25.96 -4.56 -2.23
CA ASP A 289 -25.46 -5.01 -3.53
C ASP A 289 -23.93 -4.93 -3.68
N GLY A 290 -23.23 -4.35 -2.69
CA GLY A 290 -21.79 -4.09 -2.75
C GLY A 290 -21.39 -2.68 -3.20
N SER A 291 -22.35 -1.85 -3.61
CA SER A 291 -22.10 -0.45 -3.94
C SER A 291 -21.73 0.39 -2.71
N PHE A 292 -21.21 1.60 -2.91
CA PHE A 292 -21.03 2.60 -1.85
C PHE A 292 -21.97 3.79 -2.09
N PRO A 293 -23.20 3.81 -1.54
CA PRO A 293 -24.25 4.73 -2.00
C PRO A 293 -23.89 6.23 -1.91
N LEU A 294 -23.15 6.64 -0.88
CA LEU A 294 -22.73 8.05 -0.73
C LEU A 294 -21.72 8.48 -1.80
N GLU A 295 -20.94 7.54 -2.33
CA GLU A 295 -20.00 7.76 -3.43
C GLU A 295 -20.74 7.75 -4.77
N MET A 296 -21.71 6.84 -4.94
CA MET A 296 -22.55 6.73 -6.13
C MET A 296 -23.47 7.96 -6.33
N ALA A 297 -23.78 8.70 -5.25
CA ALA A 297 -24.62 9.90 -5.30
C ALA A 297 -23.86 11.18 -5.74
N ARG A 298 -22.54 11.09 -5.97
CA ARG A 298 -21.70 12.25 -6.28
C ARG A 298 -21.78 12.65 -7.75
N THR A 299 -21.24 13.83 -8.05
CA THR A 299 -21.07 14.33 -9.42
C THR A 299 -19.99 13.60 -10.23
N LYS A 300 -19.12 12.84 -9.57
CA LYS A 300 -18.12 11.95 -10.16
C LYS A 300 -18.28 10.51 -9.63
N PRO A 301 -19.45 9.88 -9.83
CA PRO A 301 -19.79 8.65 -9.12
C PRO A 301 -18.86 7.48 -9.47
N TYR A 302 -18.29 7.43 -10.67
CA TYR A 302 -17.39 6.36 -11.08
C TYR A 302 -16.03 6.49 -10.38
N GLY A 303 -15.42 7.68 -10.43
CA GLY A 303 -14.18 7.97 -9.73
C GLY A 303 -14.30 7.80 -8.21
N TYR A 304 -15.41 8.25 -7.59
CA TYR A 304 -15.62 8.08 -6.14
C TYR A 304 -15.84 6.60 -5.75
N ALA A 305 -16.55 5.82 -6.56
CA ALA A 305 -16.74 4.38 -6.31
C ALA A 305 -15.41 3.62 -6.35
N ILE A 306 -14.58 3.90 -7.37
CA ILE A 306 -13.22 3.37 -7.49
C ILE A 306 -12.39 3.75 -6.27
N PHE A 307 -12.34 5.04 -5.96
CA PHE A 307 -11.49 5.59 -4.92
C PHE A 307 -11.79 5.01 -3.53
N ASN A 308 -13.07 4.96 -3.14
CA ASN A 308 -13.44 4.40 -1.85
C ASN A 308 -13.24 2.87 -1.79
N LEU A 309 -13.48 2.16 -2.90
CA LEU A 309 -13.22 0.72 -2.94
C LEU A 309 -11.74 0.42 -2.79
N ASP A 310 -10.85 1.15 -3.48
CA ASP A 310 -9.41 1.04 -3.27
C ASP A 310 -9.05 1.26 -1.81
N ALA A 311 -9.54 2.34 -1.18
CA ALA A 311 -9.29 2.63 0.22
C ALA A 311 -9.77 1.48 1.16
N MET A 312 -10.98 0.96 0.96
CA MET A 312 -11.50 -0.17 1.73
C MET A 312 -10.66 -1.44 1.53
N THR A 313 -10.23 -1.72 0.30
CA THR A 313 -9.39 -2.88 0.00
C THR A 313 -8.00 -2.76 0.64
N ILE A 314 -7.44 -1.55 0.70
CA ILE A 314 -6.18 -1.30 1.42
C ILE A 314 -6.31 -1.53 2.93
N LEU A 315 -7.45 -1.20 3.54
CA LEU A 315 -7.69 -1.59 4.94
C LEU A 315 -7.57 -3.11 5.13
N CYS A 316 -8.18 -3.90 4.24
CA CYS A 316 -8.03 -5.36 4.29
C CYS A 316 -6.56 -5.79 4.14
N GLN A 317 -5.83 -5.20 3.19
CA GLN A 317 -4.41 -5.51 2.96
C GLN A 317 -3.52 -5.16 4.16
N ILE A 318 -3.80 -4.06 4.87
CA ILE A 318 -3.02 -3.62 6.04
C ILE A 318 -3.37 -4.44 7.28
N LEU A 319 -4.66 -4.66 7.52
CA LEU A 319 -5.18 -5.12 8.80
C LEU A 319 -5.37 -6.64 8.87
N SER A 320 -5.49 -7.35 7.76
CA SER A 320 -5.63 -8.81 7.79
C SER A 320 -4.44 -9.51 8.45
N THR A 321 -4.73 -10.50 9.28
CA THR A 321 -3.77 -11.47 9.82
C THR A 321 -4.32 -12.89 9.61
N PRO A 322 -3.50 -13.95 9.79
CA PRO A 322 -4.03 -15.31 9.73
C PRO A 322 -5.14 -15.59 10.75
N ALA A 323 -5.12 -14.93 11.91
CA ALA A 323 -6.13 -15.10 12.96
C ALA A 323 -7.36 -14.20 12.77
N ASP A 324 -7.20 -13.06 12.10
CA ASP A 324 -8.27 -12.10 11.81
C ASP A 324 -8.15 -11.58 10.38
N ASN A 325 -8.76 -12.31 9.44
CA ASN A 325 -8.69 -12.00 8.02
C ASN A 325 -9.90 -11.19 7.54
N LEU A 326 -9.68 -9.91 7.25
CA LEU A 326 -10.72 -9.01 6.72
C LEU A 326 -11.12 -9.31 5.27
N TRP A 327 -10.31 -10.07 4.51
CA TRP A 327 -10.68 -10.55 3.18
C TRP A 327 -11.81 -11.58 3.23
N ASP A 328 -11.86 -12.38 4.31
CA ASP A 328 -12.91 -13.39 4.53
C ASP A 328 -14.06 -12.87 5.41
N PHE A 329 -13.90 -11.67 5.98
CA PHE A 329 -14.91 -11.06 6.82
C PHE A 329 -16.18 -10.74 6.04
N LYS A 330 -17.33 -11.09 6.63
CA LYS A 330 -18.66 -10.83 6.12
C LYS A 330 -19.56 -10.38 7.27
N THR A 331 -20.35 -9.33 7.06
CA THR A 331 -21.38 -8.91 8.00
C THR A 331 -22.55 -9.90 8.00
N ALA A 332 -23.43 -9.85 9.01
CA ALA A 332 -24.58 -10.73 9.10
C ALA A 332 -25.54 -10.60 7.88
N ASP A 333 -25.67 -9.40 7.32
CA ASP A 333 -26.45 -9.09 6.11
C ASP A 333 -25.66 -9.29 4.80
N GLY A 334 -24.41 -9.73 4.91
CA GLY A 334 -23.65 -10.27 3.79
C GLY A 334 -22.70 -9.34 3.05
N LYS A 335 -22.52 -8.11 3.53
CA LYS A 335 -21.51 -7.17 3.04
C LYS A 335 -20.11 -7.72 3.30
N SER A 336 -19.25 -7.62 2.29
CA SER A 336 -17.87 -8.09 2.33
C SER A 336 -17.05 -7.32 1.30
N ILE A 337 -15.73 -7.25 1.47
CA ILE A 337 -14.90 -6.60 0.45
C ILE A 337 -14.96 -7.34 -0.89
N LYS A 338 -15.12 -8.67 -0.89
CA LYS A 338 -15.37 -9.47 -2.09
C LYS A 338 -16.63 -9.01 -2.83
N LEU A 339 -17.69 -8.69 -2.10
CA LEU A 339 -18.94 -8.18 -2.67
C LEU A 339 -18.72 -6.82 -3.34
N GLY A 340 -17.99 -5.91 -2.70
CA GLY A 340 -17.65 -4.61 -3.27
C GLY A 340 -16.83 -4.71 -4.56
N ILE A 341 -15.80 -5.57 -4.59
CA ILE A 341 -15.01 -5.81 -5.79
C ILE A 341 -15.88 -6.45 -6.89
N SER A 342 -16.69 -7.46 -6.54
CA SER A 342 -17.60 -8.11 -7.48
C SER A 342 -18.63 -7.15 -8.08
N TYR A 343 -19.12 -6.19 -7.29
CA TYR A 343 -20.04 -5.15 -7.75
C TYR A 343 -19.38 -4.23 -8.78
N LEU A 344 -18.18 -3.71 -8.49
CA LEU A 344 -17.55 -2.70 -9.34
C LEU A 344 -16.87 -3.30 -10.57
N TYR A 345 -16.33 -4.53 -10.47
CA TYR A 345 -15.53 -5.18 -11.51
C TYR A 345 -16.15 -5.16 -12.93
N PRO A 346 -17.45 -5.47 -13.14
CA PRO A 346 -18.06 -5.42 -14.47
C PRO A 346 -17.92 -4.06 -15.17
N PHE A 347 -17.96 -2.96 -14.40
CA PHE A 347 -17.82 -1.59 -14.91
C PHE A 347 -16.37 -1.16 -15.12
N ILE A 348 -15.42 -1.87 -14.51
CA ILE A 348 -13.99 -1.68 -14.76
C ILE A 348 -13.56 -2.44 -16.01
N ALA A 349 -14.02 -3.69 -16.14
CA ALA A 349 -13.77 -4.53 -17.29
C ALA A 349 -14.44 -3.99 -18.57
N ASP A 350 -15.61 -3.38 -18.43
CA ASP A 350 -16.35 -2.75 -19.52
C ASP A 350 -17.08 -1.50 -19.02
N LYS A 351 -16.43 -0.35 -19.21
CA LYS A 351 -16.95 0.95 -18.78
C LYS A 351 -18.26 1.35 -19.45
N SER A 352 -18.58 0.80 -20.63
CA SER A 352 -19.84 1.08 -21.32
C SER A 352 -21.06 0.56 -20.55
N LYS A 353 -20.87 -0.37 -19.60
CA LYS A 353 -21.92 -0.90 -18.73
C LYS A 353 -22.27 0.03 -17.57
N TRP A 354 -21.50 1.09 -17.34
CA TRP A 354 -21.80 2.04 -16.25
C TRP A 354 -23.16 2.68 -16.46
N SER A 355 -24.04 2.57 -15.46
CA SER A 355 -25.45 2.95 -15.58
C SER A 355 -25.78 4.34 -15.02
N LEU A 356 -24.87 4.95 -14.24
CA LEU A 356 -25.04 6.30 -13.74
C LEU A 356 -24.49 7.33 -14.75
N LYS A 357 -24.74 8.61 -14.47
CA LYS A 357 -24.19 9.70 -15.27
C LYS A 357 -22.66 9.61 -15.30
N PRO A 358 -22.03 9.91 -16.45
CA PRO A 358 -20.58 10.10 -16.52
C PRO A 358 -20.10 11.14 -15.51
N ASP A 359 -18.88 10.96 -15.02
CA ASP A 359 -18.22 11.92 -14.13
C ASP A 359 -18.10 13.29 -14.80
N VAL A 360 -18.50 14.36 -14.09
CA VAL A 360 -18.46 15.74 -14.64
C VAL A 360 -17.06 16.23 -15.02
N MET A 361 -16.01 15.59 -14.49
CA MET A 361 -14.63 15.79 -14.88
C MET A 361 -13.89 14.45 -14.84
N TYR A 362 -12.90 14.30 -15.71
CA TYR A 362 -11.98 13.15 -15.75
C TYR A 362 -12.63 11.79 -16.04
N TRP A 363 -13.86 11.77 -16.57
CA TRP A 363 -14.53 10.55 -16.99
C TRP A 363 -13.57 9.69 -17.82
N ASP A 364 -13.04 10.20 -18.93
CA ASP A 364 -12.20 9.46 -19.88
C ASP A 364 -10.84 8.99 -19.33
N ASN A 365 -10.46 9.44 -18.13
CA ASN A 365 -9.17 9.07 -17.52
C ASN A 365 -9.27 7.88 -16.57
N TRP A 366 -10.48 7.41 -16.26
CA TRP A 366 -10.74 6.20 -15.49
C TRP A 366 -11.21 5.05 -16.39
N PRO A 367 -10.99 3.78 -16.00
CA PRO A 367 -10.17 3.33 -14.86
C PRO A 367 -8.68 3.24 -15.23
N VAL A 368 -7.83 3.18 -14.20
CA VAL A 368 -6.40 2.84 -14.30
C VAL A 368 -6.15 1.50 -13.61
N ALA A 369 -4.91 1.05 -13.50
CA ALA A 369 -4.56 -0.23 -12.86
C ALA A 369 -4.86 -0.25 -11.34
N GLN A 370 -6.14 -0.35 -10.99
CA GLN A 370 -6.62 -0.13 -9.62
C GLN A 370 -6.11 -1.20 -8.65
N PRO A 371 -5.58 -0.80 -7.48
CA PRO A 371 -5.07 -1.69 -6.46
C PRO A 371 -6.06 -2.77 -6.01
N PHE A 372 -7.37 -2.47 -5.92
CA PHE A 372 -8.35 -3.48 -5.48
C PHE A 372 -8.42 -4.70 -6.41
N LEU A 373 -8.11 -4.55 -7.70
CA LEU A 373 -8.10 -5.69 -8.63
C LEU A 373 -6.92 -6.61 -8.36
N LEU A 374 -5.71 -6.07 -8.20
CA LEU A 374 -4.52 -6.87 -7.94
C LEU A 374 -4.59 -7.55 -6.58
N PHE A 375 -4.94 -6.80 -5.53
CA PHE A 375 -5.02 -7.34 -4.18
C PHE A 375 -6.18 -8.33 -4.04
N GLY A 376 -7.33 -8.02 -4.64
CA GLY A 376 -8.45 -8.96 -4.72
C GLY A 376 -8.09 -10.23 -5.49
N ALA A 377 -7.41 -10.11 -6.64
CA ALA A 377 -6.96 -11.27 -7.40
C ALA A 377 -6.03 -12.17 -6.59
N ASN A 378 -5.13 -11.57 -5.80
CA ASN A 378 -4.26 -12.31 -4.90
C ASN A 378 -5.02 -12.98 -3.75
N ALA A 379 -5.93 -12.25 -3.09
CA ALA A 379 -6.67 -12.75 -1.94
C ALA A 379 -7.63 -13.88 -2.32
N TYR A 380 -8.33 -13.75 -3.46
CA TYR A 380 -9.39 -14.70 -3.86
C TYR A 380 -9.01 -15.62 -5.02
N GLN A 381 -7.78 -15.53 -5.53
CA GLN A 381 -7.30 -16.32 -6.67
C GLN A 381 -8.13 -16.10 -7.95
N GLU A 382 -8.67 -14.88 -8.12
CA GLU A 382 -9.55 -14.49 -9.24
C GLU A 382 -8.73 -14.01 -10.44
N LYS A 383 -8.48 -14.92 -11.40
CA LYS A 383 -7.64 -14.64 -12.59
C LYS A 383 -8.17 -13.50 -13.46
N SER A 384 -9.49 -13.34 -13.54
CA SER A 384 -10.14 -12.32 -14.36
C SER A 384 -9.84 -10.91 -13.85
N TRP A 385 -9.74 -10.73 -12.54
CA TRP A 385 -9.38 -9.47 -11.90
C TRP A 385 -7.91 -9.11 -12.20
N TYR A 386 -6.99 -10.07 -12.07
CA TYR A 386 -5.59 -9.86 -12.46
C TYR A 386 -5.45 -9.54 -13.95
N SER A 387 -6.11 -10.30 -14.82
CA SER A 387 -6.04 -10.12 -16.29
C SER A 387 -6.61 -8.77 -16.73
N THR A 388 -7.55 -8.22 -15.96
CA THR A 388 -8.07 -6.86 -16.20
C THR A 388 -7.06 -5.83 -15.71
N TRP A 389 -6.56 -5.97 -14.48
CA TRP A 389 -5.54 -5.08 -13.91
C TRP A 389 -4.29 -4.97 -14.80
N GLU A 390 -3.81 -6.09 -15.34
CA GLU A 390 -2.65 -6.17 -16.23
C GLU A 390 -2.79 -5.25 -17.46
N LYS A 391 -3.99 -5.14 -18.02
CA LYS A 391 -4.27 -4.38 -19.26
C LYS A 391 -4.53 -2.90 -19.05
N LEU A 392 -4.81 -2.49 -17.81
CA LEU A 392 -5.12 -1.09 -17.50
C LEU A 392 -3.85 -0.24 -17.45
N ASP A 393 -4.02 1.08 -17.45
CA ASP A 393 -2.90 2.02 -17.40
C ASP A 393 -2.17 1.97 -16.05
N HIS A 394 -0.89 1.59 -16.07
CA HIS A 394 -0.01 1.53 -14.89
C HIS A 394 0.80 2.81 -14.66
N ASN A 395 0.69 3.80 -15.56
CA ASN A 395 1.41 5.07 -15.45
C ASN A 395 0.51 6.24 -15.88
N PRO A 396 -0.56 6.53 -15.13
CA PRO A 396 -1.43 7.65 -15.45
C PRO A 396 -0.70 8.99 -15.34
N GLN A 397 -0.95 9.87 -16.32
CA GLN A 397 -0.35 11.21 -16.38
C GLN A 397 -1.26 12.32 -15.83
N VAL A 398 -2.55 12.06 -15.67
CA VAL A 398 -3.52 13.06 -15.24
C VAL A 398 -3.41 13.31 -13.75
N VAL A 399 -3.18 14.57 -13.36
CA VAL A 399 -2.93 14.98 -11.97
C VAL A 399 -4.06 14.55 -11.02
N GLU A 400 -5.32 14.70 -11.42
CA GLU A 400 -6.46 14.26 -10.61
C GLU A 400 -6.45 12.74 -10.37
N VAL A 401 -6.17 11.95 -11.41
CA VAL A 401 -6.10 10.49 -11.31
C VAL A 401 -4.95 10.09 -10.40
N ILE A 402 -3.77 10.68 -10.60
CA ILE A 402 -2.60 10.46 -9.74
C ILE A 402 -2.96 10.77 -8.28
N ARG A 403 -3.63 11.90 -8.00
CA ARG A 403 -4.04 12.29 -6.65
C ARG A 403 -5.01 11.31 -6.01
N ASN A 404 -5.91 10.71 -6.78
CA ASN A 404 -6.88 9.75 -6.28
C ASN A 404 -6.38 8.28 -6.39
N LEU A 405 -5.10 8.06 -6.72
CA LEU A 405 -4.47 6.75 -6.72
C LEU A 405 -3.31 6.76 -5.70
N PRO A 406 -3.58 6.66 -4.38
CA PRO A 406 -2.53 6.76 -3.37
C PRO A 406 -1.57 5.56 -3.33
N ILE A 407 -1.92 4.45 -3.98
CA ILE A 407 -1.13 3.22 -4.04
C ILE A 407 -0.71 3.02 -5.50
N ARG A 408 0.51 3.44 -5.84
CA ARG A 408 0.99 3.44 -7.23
C ARG A 408 2.04 2.36 -7.48
N HIS A 409 2.72 1.95 -6.42
CA HIS A 409 3.73 0.91 -6.43
C HIS A 409 3.20 -0.30 -5.65
N PRO A 410 2.25 -1.08 -6.21
CA PRO A 410 1.59 -2.14 -5.47
C PRO A 410 2.56 -3.22 -4.98
N LEU A 411 3.72 -3.38 -5.62
CA LEU A 411 4.70 -4.40 -5.24
C LEU A 411 5.20 -4.25 -3.80
N ILE A 412 5.33 -3.04 -3.25
CA ILE A 412 5.77 -2.86 -1.86
C ILE A 412 4.70 -3.24 -0.83
N TRP A 413 3.45 -3.49 -1.27
CA TRP A 413 2.31 -3.90 -0.45
C TRP A 413 2.04 -5.41 -0.49
N MET A 414 2.69 -6.12 -1.42
CA MET A 414 2.51 -7.57 -1.69
C MET A 414 3.41 -8.48 -0.88
#